data_AF-A0AAJ2KVF3-F1
#
_entry.id   AF-A0AAJ2KVF3-F1
#
_cell.length_a   1.000
_cell.length_b   1.000
_cell.length_c   1.000
_cell.angle_alpha   90.00
_cell.angle_beta   90.00
_cell.angle_gamma   90.00
#
_symmetry.space_group_name_H-M   'P 1'
#
loop_
_entity.id
_entity.type
_entity.pdbx_description
1 polymer ?
#
loop_
_entity_poly.entity_id
_entity_poly.type
_entity_poly.pdbx_seq_one_letter_code
_entity_poly.pdbx_strand_id
1 'polypeptide(L)'
;MRIIGWIGLFHVAGFVTWMVINIVFQIQNPIAIDQEARLSISVLDYYSQFPGYFGFDHGSKAIILLISSVIPIGIYHLCSGTRSFQMKNLIALICGSAGFIVYALSFILQAAAVSYAIKLYSQAVDETTKQFAALLIEWSMLEGGLSTSIYILANFLIGIWIILHSQALKEVGFSYRFKLFGYIVGGLLNVGYFIAWFFLMQGSQVMHDVTEVIGILFFVWLTILSISFVKGNSLIPKRVEE
;
A
#
# COMPACT_ATOMS: atom_id res chain seq x y z
N MET A 1 -9.40 13.34 16.40
CA MET A 1 -9.39 11.85 16.25
C MET A 1 -10.46 11.30 15.34
N ARG A 2 -11.75 11.68 15.45
CA ARG A 2 -12.81 11.15 14.55
C ARG A 2 -12.51 11.29 13.05
N ILE A 3 -12.03 12.47 12.62
CA ILE A 3 -11.62 12.71 11.22
C ILE A 3 -10.53 11.73 10.78
N ILE A 4 -9.54 11.48 11.63
CA ILE A 4 -8.45 10.51 11.36
C ILE A 4 -9.02 9.10 11.21
N GLY A 5 -9.99 8.72 12.05
CA GLY A 5 -10.70 7.45 11.92
C GLY A 5 -11.46 7.35 10.60
N TRP A 6 -12.14 8.40 10.15
CA TRP A 6 -12.80 8.41 8.85
C TRP A 6 -11.81 8.30 7.68
N ILE A 7 -10.65 8.95 7.76
CA ILE A 7 -9.58 8.81 6.76
C ILE A 7 -9.10 7.36 6.68
N GLY A 8 -8.89 6.69 7.82
CA GLY A 8 -8.49 5.28 7.84
C GLY A 8 -9.57 4.33 7.31
N LEU A 9 -10.85 4.59 7.58
CA LEU A 9 -11.94 3.83 6.96
C LEU A 9 -12.03 4.07 5.46
N PHE A 10 -11.85 5.31 5.01
CA PHE A 10 -11.81 5.67 3.59
C PHE A 10 -10.65 4.96 2.88
N HIS A 11 -9.48 4.87 3.51
CA HIS A 11 -8.35 4.10 3.00
C HIS A 11 -8.74 2.65 2.70
N VAL A 12 -9.26 1.94 3.71
CA VAL A 12 -9.62 0.53 3.56
C VAL A 12 -10.74 0.36 2.53
N ALA A 13 -11.79 1.18 2.61
CA ALA A 13 -12.93 1.10 1.69
C ALA A 13 -12.50 1.33 0.24
N GLY A 14 -11.61 2.30 -0.03
CA GLY A 14 -11.13 2.59 -1.37
C GLY A 14 -10.33 1.43 -1.98
N PHE A 15 -9.43 0.81 -1.21
CA PHE A 15 -8.67 -0.35 -1.68
C PHE A 15 -9.57 -1.58 -1.90
N VAL A 16 -10.48 -1.87 -0.96
CA VAL A 16 -11.44 -2.99 -1.10
C VAL A 16 -12.36 -2.78 -2.30
N THR A 17 -12.82 -1.54 -2.54
CA THR A 17 -13.64 -1.22 -3.71
C THR A 17 -12.89 -1.55 -5.00
N TRP A 18 -11.60 -1.19 -5.10
CA TRP A 18 -10.79 -1.54 -6.26
C TRP A 18 -10.56 -3.05 -6.42
N MET A 19 -10.39 -3.79 -5.32
CA MET A 19 -10.31 -5.25 -5.39
C MET A 19 -11.59 -5.84 -5.99
N VAL A 20 -12.76 -5.37 -5.55
CA VAL A 20 -14.06 -5.81 -6.08
C VAL A 20 -14.22 -5.41 -7.54
N ILE A 21 -13.90 -4.17 -7.90
CA ILE A 21 -13.95 -3.69 -9.29
C ILE A 21 -13.05 -4.56 -10.18
N ASN A 22 -11.81 -4.83 -9.76
CA ASN A 22 -10.86 -5.66 -10.51
C ASN A 22 -11.39 -7.09 -10.69
N ILE A 23 -11.97 -7.71 -9.66
CA ILE A 23 -12.57 -9.06 -9.78
C ILE A 23 -13.72 -9.05 -10.78
N VAL A 24 -14.67 -8.11 -10.65
CA VAL A 24 -15.83 -8.02 -11.55
C VAL A 24 -15.37 -7.76 -12.99
N PHE A 25 -14.41 -6.85 -13.16
CA PHE A 25 -13.86 -6.49 -14.46
C PHE A 25 -13.19 -7.69 -15.15
N GLN A 26 -12.38 -8.47 -14.42
CA GLN A 26 -11.70 -9.66 -14.94
C GLN A 26 -12.68 -10.81 -15.27
N ILE A 27 -13.78 -10.94 -14.53
CA ILE A 27 -14.85 -11.90 -14.86
C ILE A 27 -15.57 -11.49 -16.16
N GLN A 28 -15.84 -10.19 -16.33
CA GLN A 28 -16.54 -9.67 -17.50
C GLN A 28 -15.66 -9.61 -18.75
N ASN A 29 -14.35 -9.41 -18.57
CA ASN A 29 -13.38 -9.23 -19.64
C ASN A 29 -12.19 -10.17 -19.39
N PRO A 30 -12.33 -11.49 -19.62
CA PRO A 30 -11.24 -12.43 -19.34
C PRO A 30 -10.06 -12.19 -20.29
N ILE A 31 -8.83 -12.22 -19.76
CA ILE A 31 -7.61 -12.20 -20.57
C ILE A 31 -7.30 -13.60 -21.09
N ALA A 32 -7.12 -13.72 -22.42
CA ALA A 32 -6.57 -14.92 -23.03
C ALA A 32 -5.05 -14.79 -23.05
N ILE A 33 -4.35 -15.51 -22.15
CA ILE A 33 -2.89 -15.55 -22.16
C ILE A 33 -2.47 -16.73 -23.04
N ASP A 34 -1.96 -16.42 -24.22
CA ASP A 34 -1.26 -17.40 -25.05
C ASP A 34 0.07 -17.78 -24.37
N GLN A 35 0.33 -19.07 -24.20
CA GLN A 35 1.53 -19.56 -23.51
C GLN A 35 2.82 -19.28 -24.29
N GLU A 36 2.72 -19.03 -25.59
CA GLU A 36 3.86 -18.69 -26.45
C GLU A 36 4.13 -17.18 -26.51
N ALA A 37 3.18 -16.35 -26.07
CA ALA A 37 3.32 -14.90 -26.11
C ALA A 37 4.01 -14.34 -24.85
N ARG A 38 4.84 -13.30 -25.04
CA ARG A 38 5.44 -12.55 -23.94
C ARG A 38 4.33 -11.89 -23.12
N LEU A 39 4.29 -12.15 -21.81
CA LEU A 39 3.22 -11.69 -20.92
C LEU A 39 2.96 -10.16 -21.02
N SER A 40 4.02 -9.36 -21.17
CA SER A 40 3.91 -7.91 -21.34
C SER A 40 3.16 -7.48 -22.59
N ILE A 41 3.30 -8.23 -23.69
CA ILE A 41 2.56 -7.99 -24.93
C ILE A 41 1.08 -8.35 -24.72
N SER A 42 0.79 -9.51 -24.13
CA SER A 42 -0.59 -9.91 -23.83
C SER A 42 -1.31 -8.91 -22.90
N VAL A 43 -0.59 -8.37 -21.90
CA VAL A 43 -1.09 -7.32 -21.02
C VAL A 43 -1.35 -6.01 -21.80
N LEU A 44 -0.45 -5.62 -22.69
CA LEU A 44 -0.61 -4.42 -23.52
C LEU A 44 -1.78 -4.55 -24.51
N ASP A 45 -1.89 -5.68 -25.20
CA ASP A 45 -3.00 -5.97 -26.12
C ASP A 45 -4.34 -5.90 -25.38
N TYR A 46 -4.43 -6.54 -24.22
CA TYR A 46 -5.63 -6.57 -23.41
C TYR A 46 -6.02 -5.16 -22.90
N TYR A 47 -5.11 -4.46 -22.21
CA TYR A 47 -5.43 -3.15 -21.63
C TYR A 47 -5.50 -2.00 -22.64
N SER A 48 -5.00 -2.18 -23.87
CA SER A 48 -5.24 -1.23 -24.95
C SER A 48 -6.71 -1.12 -25.33
N GLN A 49 -7.51 -2.15 -25.07
CA GLN A 49 -8.97 -2.15 -25.27
C GLN A 49 -9.72 -1.36 -24.19
N PHE A 50 -9.06 -1.08 -23.06
CA PHE A 50 -9.64 -0.37 -21.92
C PHE A 50 -8.75 0.82 -21.48
N PRO A 51 -8.56 1.84 -22.35
CA PRO A 51 -7.66 2.95 -22.07
C PRO A 51 -8.01 3.64 -20.76
N GLY A 52 -7.00 3.87 -19.93
CA GLY A 52 -7.14 4.60 -18.66
C GLY A 52 -7.63 3.76 -17.48
N TYR A 53 -8.11 2.52 -17.68
CA TYR A 53 -8.54 1.65 -16.57
C TYR A 53 -7.40 1.42 -15.56
N PHE A 54 -6.26 0.93 -16.06
CA PHE A 54 -5.11 0.61 -15.21
C PHE A 54 -4.49 1.85 -14.56
N GLY A 55 -4.44 2.96 -15.31
CA GLY A 55 -3.98 4.25 -14.79
C GLY A 55 -4.90 4.80 -13.70
N PHE A 56 -6.22 4.64 -13.84
CA PHE A 56 -7.20 5.07 -12.85
C PHE A 56 -7.14 4.22 -11.57
N ASP A 57 -6.95 2.90 -11.70
CA ASP A 57 -6.74 2.01 -10.55
C ASP A 57 -5.56 2.48 -9.69
N HIS A 58 -4.37 2.55 -10.29
CA HIS A 58 -3.15 2.90 -9.58
C HIS A 58 -3.15 4.37 -9.13
N GLY A 59 -3.61 5.29 -9.99
CA GLY A 59 -3.63 6.72 -9.70
C GLY A 59 -4.58 7.09 -8.56
N SER A 60 -5.77 6.47 -8.49
CA SER A 60 -6.70 6.73 -7.39
C SER A 60 -6.22 6.12 -6.06
N LYS A 61 -5.61 4.92 -6.08
CA LYS A 61 -4.93 4.33 -4.91
C LYS A 61 -3.81 5.23 -4.39
N ALA A 62 -3.05 5.88 -5.28
CA ALA A 62 -2.03 6.85 -4.87
C ALA A 62 -2.62 8.04 -4.09
N ILE A 63 -3.74 8.61 -4.58
CA ILE A 63 -4.42 9.72 -3.89
C ILE A 63 -4.89 9.27 -2.50
N ILE A 64 -5.47 8.08 -2.40
CA ILE A 64 -5.89 7.50 -1.11
C ILE A 64 -4.69 7.38 -0.16
N LEU A 65 -3.55 6.88 -0.64
CA LEU A 65 -2.32 6.75 0.15
C LEU A 65 -1.79 8.11 0.62
N LEU A 66 -1.80 9.14 -0.25
CA LEU A 66 -1.40 10.51 0.12
C LEU A 66 -2.26 11.06 1.26
N ILE A 67 -3.59 10.91 1.16
CA ILE A 67 -4.51 11.33 2.23
C ILE A 67 -4.24 10.53 3.51
N SER A 68 -3.91 9.24 3.38
CA SER A 68 -3.63 8.33 4.50
C SER A 68 -2.36 8.68 5.28
N SER A 69 -1.45 9.46 4.70
CA SER A 69 -0.26 9.99 5.39
C SER A 69 -0.61 10.83 6.63
N VAL A 70 -1.84 11.32 6.73
CA VAL A 70 -2.34 12.06 7.90
C VAL A 70 -2.64 11.13 9.09
N ILE A 71 -2.84 9.82 8.87
CA ILE A 71 -3.16 8.87 9.94
C ILE A 71 -2.01 8.79 10.97
N PRO A 72 -0.74 8.56 10.58
CA PRO A 72 0.40 8.64 11.50
C PRO A 72 0.48 9.95 12.29
N ILE A 73 0.15 11.09 11.67
CA ILE A 73 0.12 12.41 12.32
C ILE A 73 -0.93 12.44 13.43
N GLY A 74 -2.13 11.94 13.15
CA GLY A 74 -3.19 11.83 14.16
C GLY A 74 -2.81 10.95 15.35
N ILE A 75 -2.14 9.82 15.11
CA ILE A 75 -1.69 8.92 16.18
C ILE A 75 -0.55 9.54 16.99
N TYR A 76 0.38 10.24 16.32
CA TYR A 76 1.48 10.93 16.98
C TYR A 76 0.97 11.92 18.03
N HIS A 77 -0.01 12.76 17.66
CA HIS A 77 -0.61 13.72 18.58
C HIS A 77 -1.34 13.04 19.73
N LEU A 78 -2.04 11.93 19.45
CA LEU A 78 -2.68 11.13 20.49
C LEU A 78 -1.67 10.60 21.53
N CYS A 79 -0.49 10.16 21.08
CA CYS A 79 0.51 9.54 21.95
C CYS A 79 1.55 10.53 22.53
N SER A 80 1.35 11.84 22.33
CA SER A 80 2.32 12.88 22.69
C SER A 80 2.57 13.06 24.20
N GLY A 81 1.62 12.63 25.04
CA GLY A 81 1.71 12.77 26.50
C GLY A 81 2.71 11.83 27.19
N THR A 82 3.24 10.82 26.48
CA THR A 82 4.12 9.81 27.10
C THR A 82 5.60 10.18 26.95
N ARG A 83 6.19 10.84 27.96
CA ARG A 83 7.57 11.36 27.93
C ARG A 83 8.62 10.30 27.57
N SER A 84 8.52 9.09 28.12
CA SER A 84 9.42 7.96 27.83
C SER A 84 9.31 7.42 26.40
N PHE A 85 8.25 7.77 25.67
CA PHE A 85 7.98 7.30 24.31
C PHE A 85 8.22 8.38 23.24
N GLN A 86 8.58 9.62 23.61
CA GLN A 86 8.67 10.75 22.67
C GLN A 86 9.53 10.46 21.42
N MET A 87 10.72 9.90 21.60
CA MET A 87 11.61 9.58 20.46
C MET A 87 11.03 8.49 19.57
N LYS A 88 10.46 7.43 20.17
CA LYS A 88 9.80 6.34 19.44
C LYS A 88 8.55 6.84 18.70
N ASN A 89 7.82 7.78 19.30
CA ASN A 89 6.66 8.43 18.68
C ASN A 89 7.06 9.23 17.45
N LEU A 90 8.16 9.99 17.53
CA LEU A 90 8.70 10.73 16.40
C LEU A 90 9.16 9.79 15.26
N ILE A 91 9.87 8.72 15.59
CA ILE A 91 10.28 7.70 14.60
C ILE A 91 9.03 7.08 13.95
N ALA A 92 8.01 6.72 14.74
CA ALA A 92 6.76 6.16 14.22
C ALA A 92 6.05 7.13 13.27
N LEU A 93 5.99 8.42 13.62
CA LEU A 93 5.45 9.47 12.75
C LEU A 93 6.17 9.53 11.41
N ILE A 94 7.51 9.59 11.44
CA ILE A 94 8.34 9.70 10.24
C ILE A 94 8.15 8.46 9.38
N CYS A 95 8.31 7.27 9.95
CA CYS A 95 8.14 6.01 9.23
C CYS A 95 6.73 5.87 8.66
N GLY A 96 5.69 6.19 9.41
CA GLY A 96 4.31 6.06 8.93
C GLY A 96 4.03 7.01 7.77
N SER A 97 4.36 8.29 7.94
CA SER A 97 4.05 9.33 6.94
C SER A 97 4.89 9.13 5.68
N ALA A 98 6.20 8.89 5.83
CA ALA A 98 7.08 8.59 4.71
C ALA A 98 6.68 7.28 4.02
N GLY A 99 6.29 6.25 4.78
CA GLY A 99 5.80 4.99 4.24
C GLY A 99 4.62 5.20 3.29
N PHE A 100 3.56 5.90 3.72
CA PHE A 100 2.42 6.23 2.86
C PHE A 100 2.79 7.07 1.64
N ILE A 101 3.66 8.09 1.80
CA ILE A 101 4.07 8.97 0.69
C ILE A 101 4.89 8.20 -0.34
N VAL A 102 5.89 7.44 0.08
CA VAL A 102 6.71 6.60 -0.79
C VAL A 102 5.85 5.57 -1.51
N TYR A 103 4.87 5.00 -0.81
CA TYR A 103 3.91 4.09 -1.43
C TYR A 103 3.07 4.78 -2.50
N ALA A 104 2.53 5.97 -2.21
CA ALA A 104 1.79 6.74 -3.19
C ALA A 104 2.61 7.07 -4.43
N LEU A 105 3.89 7.43 -4.25
CA LEU A 105 4.81 7.69 -5.36
C LEU A 105 5.02 6.45 -6.23
N SER A 106 5.14 5.25 -5.64
CA SER A 106 5.19 4.00 -6.41
C SER A 106 3.95 3.86 -7.30
N PHE A 107 2.75 4.05 -6.75
CA PHE A 107 1.50 3.97 -7.51
C PHE A 107 1.37 5.05 -8.60
N ILE A 108 1.85 6.28 -8.35
CA ILE A 108 1.87 7.35 -9.37
C ILE A 108 2.78 6.96 -10.54
N LEU A 109 3.98 6.43 -10.25
CA LEU A 109 4.92 5.99 -11.27
C LEU A 109 4.34 4.84 -12.09
N GLN A 110 3.71 3.86 -11.44
CA GLN A 110 3.00 2.77 -12.11
C GLN A 110 1.88 3.30 -13.01
N ALA A 111 1.01 4.18 -12.50
CA ALA A 111 -0.10 4.75 -13.25
C ALA A 111 0.37 5.50 -14.50
N ALA A 112 1.41 6.32 -14.36
CA ALA A 112 1.99 7.08 -15.45
C ALA A 112 2.69 6.18 -16.47
N ALA A 113 3.52 5.24 -16.01
CA ALA A 113 4.26 4.32 -16.86
C ALA A 113 3.32 3.45 -17.70
N VAL A 114 2.28 2.87 -17.09
CA VAL A 114 1.32 2.03 -17.79
C VAL A 114 0.49 2.83 -18.79
N SER A 115 -0.02 3.99 -18.38
CA SER A 115 -0.82 4.84 -19.28
C SER A 115 0.00 5.28 -20.50
N TYR A 116 1.29 5.59 -20.29
CA TYR A 116 2.20 5.95 -21.36
C TYR A 116 2.54 4.75 -22.25
N ALA A 117 2.82 3.58 -21.67
CA ALA A 117 3.12 2.36 -22.41
C ALA A 117 1.94 1.91 -23.29
N ILE A 118 0.71 1.90 -22.76
CA ILE A 118 -0.50 1.56 -23.53
C ILE A 118 -0.68 2.53 -24.69
N LYS A 119 -0.47 3.84 -24.45
CA LYS A 119 -0.56 4.85 -25.51
C LYS A 119 0.50 4.61 -26.60
N LEU A 120 1.75 4.38 -26.22
CA LEU A 120 2.83 4.09 -27.17
C LEU A 120 2.52 2.84 -27.98
N TYR A 121 2.11 1.76 -27.32
CA TYR A 121 1.80 0.49 -27.95
C TYR A 121 0.64 0.59 -28.95
N SER A 122 -0.45 1.24 -28.56
CA SER A 122 -1.65 1.41 -29.41
C SER A 122 -1.42 2.33 -30.62
N GLN A 123 -0.44 3.22 -30.56
CA GLN A 123 -0.10 4.16 -31.64
C GLN A 123 1.14 3.76 -32.44
N ALA A 124 1.80 2.65 -32.06
CA ALA A 124 3.05 2.21 -32.67
C ALA A 124 2.81 1.73 -34.11
N VAL A 125 3.55 2.32 -35.05
CA VAL A 125 3.59 1.90 -36.45
C VAL A 125 4.69 0.88 -36.70
N ASP A 126 5.75 0.91 -35.88
CA ASP A 126 6.91 0.05 -35.99
C ASP A 126 7.10 -0.85 -34.76
N GLU A 127 7.82 -1.95 -34.97
CA GLU A 127 8.07 -2.97 -33.95
C GLU A 127 8.95 -2.46 -32.80
N THR A 128 9.86 -1.51 -33.06
CA THR A 128 10.76 -0.96 -32.03
C THR A 128 9.96 -0.22 -30.96
N THR A 129 9.00 0.60 -31.37
CA THR A 129 8.11 1.32 -30.45
C THR A 129 7.25 0.37 -29.63
N LYS A 130 6.75 -0.73 -30.23
CA LYS A 130 6.00 -1.76 -29.51
C LYS A 130 6.87 -2.47 -28.47
N GLN A 131 8.10 -2.83 -28.82
CA GLN A 131 9.03 -3.49 -27.90
C GLN A 131 9.45 -2.56 -26.75
N PHE A 132 9.63 -1.27 -27.02
CA PHE A 132 9.91 -0.30 -25.96
C PHE A 132 8.74 -0.17 -24.97
N ALA A 133 7.50 -0.14 -25.47
CA ALA A 133 6.32 -0.14 -24.61
C ALA A 133 6.22 -1.40 -23.74
N ALA A 134 6.53 -2.58 -24.31
CA ALA A 134 6.58 -3.85 -23.57
C ALA A 134 7.63 -3.83 -22.46
N LEU A 135 8.85 -3.36 -22.75
CA LEU A 135 9.91 -3.21 -21.74
C LEU A 135 9.53 -2.23 -20.63
N LEU A 136 8.84 -1.14 -20.97
CA LEU A 136 8.38 -0.19 -19.97
C LEU A 136 7.36 -0.81 -19.01
N ILE A 137 6.43 -1.63 -19.52
CA ILE A 137 5.48 -2.40 -18.69
C ILE A 137 6.19 -3.41 -17.81
N GLU A 138 7.17 -4.15 -18.34
CA GLU A 138 7.89 -5.15 -17.54
C GLU A 138 8.62 -4.52 -16.38
N TRP A 139 9.40 -3.47 -16.65
CA TRP A 139 10.21 -2.84 -15.63
C TRP A 139 9.38 -2.10 -14.57
N SER A 140 8.23 -1.52 -14.99
CA SER A 140 7.36 -0.77 -14.08
C SER A 140 6.33 -1.62 -13.34
N MET A 141 5.87 -2.74 -13.91
CA MET A 141 4.75 -3.53 -13.38
C MET A 141 5.07 -5.01 -13.15
N LEU A 142 5.56 -5.73 -14.17
CA LEU A 142 5.59 -7.21 -14.14
C LEU A 142 6.85 -7.77 -13.46
N GLU A 143 8.02 -7.25 -13.79
CA GLU A 143 9.30 -7.63 -13.18
C GLU A 143 9.67 -6.69 -12.03
N GLY A 144 9.07 -5.49 -12.01
CA GLY A 144 8.99 -4.62 -10.85
C GLY A 144 10.31 -4.04 -10.35
N GLY A 145 11.33 -3.92 -11.20
CA GLY A 145 12.64 -3.39 -10.81
C GLY A 145 12.59 -2.06 -10.05
N LEU A 146 11.82 -1.08 -10.53
CA LEU A 146 11.65 0.20 -9.84
C LEU A 146 10.45 0.21 -8.88
N SER A 147 9.31 -0.27 -9.35
CA SER A 147 8.08 -0.13 -8.59
C SER A 147 8.07 -1.01 -7.33
N THR A 148 8.49 -2.28 -7.45
CA THR A 148 8.52 -3.24 -6.35
C THR A 148 9.58 -2.87 -5.31
N SER A 149 10.72 -2.30 -5.72
CA SER A 149 11.73 -1.82 -4.77
C SER A 149 11.21 -0.65 -3.91
N ILE A 150 10.49 0.30 -4.51
CA ILE A 150 9.83 1.39 -3.78
C ILE A 150 8.71 0.85 -2.87
N TYR A 151 7.95 -0.13 -3.36
CA TYR A 151 6.88 -0.80 -2.62
C TYR A 151 7.41 -1.53 -1.37
N ILE A 152 8.52 -2.25 -1.50
CA ILE A 152 9.22 -2.90 -0.38
C ILE A 152 9.63 -1.87 0.67
N LEU A 153 10.27 -0.78 0.25
CA LEU A 153 10.70 0.30 1.16
C LEU A 153 9.51 0.92 1.90
N ALA A 154 8.44 1.23 1.19
CA ALA A 154 7.22 1.77 1.78
C ALA A 154 6.64 0.85 2.85
N ASN A 155 6.55 -0.45 2.56
CA ASN A 155 5.99 -1.42 3.50
C ASN A 155 6.89 -1.67 4.72
N PHE A 156 8.22 -1.58 4.59
CA PHE A 156 9.12 -1.58 5.75
C PHE A 156 8.85 -0.42 6.69
N LEU A 157 8.71 0.79 6.14
CA LEU A 157 8.40 1.98 6.91
C LEU A 157 7.03 1.87 7.61
N ILE A 158 6.02 1.37 6.90
CA ILE A 158 4.69 1.09 7.45
C ILE A 158 4.76 0.02 8.56
N GLY A 159 5.55 -1.04 8.38
CA GLY A 159 5.75 -2.09 9.39
C GLY A 159 6.33 -1.54 10.69
N ILE A 160 7.38 -0.72 10.60
CA ILE A 160 7.98 -0.02 11.75
C ILE A 160 6.94 0.88 12.45
N TRP A 161 6.18 1.65 11.67
CA TRP A 161 5.12 2.52 12.19
C TRP A 161 4.08 1.74 12.98
N ILE A 162 3.57 0.63 12.44
CA ILE A 162 2.57 -0.21 13.10
C ILE A 162 3.11 -0.75 14.41
N ILE A 163 4.36 -1.26 14.44
CA ILE A 163 4.97 -1.78 15.67
C ILE A 163 5.04 -0.69 16.73
N LEU A 164 5.64 0.45 16.41
CA LEU A 164 5.86 1.52 17.39
C LEU A 164 4.55 2.13 17.88
N HIS A 165 3.62 2.49 16.99
CA HIS A 165 2.35 3.06 17.43
C HIS A 165 1.43 2.02 18.08
N SER A 166 1.52 0.73 17.77
CA SER A 166 0.77 -0.29 18.53
C SER A 166 1.27 -0.40 19.97
N GLN A 167 2.56 -0.18 20.22
CA GLN A 167 3.09 -0.04 21.58
C GLN A 167 2.51 1.20 22.28
N ALA A 168 2.50 2.34 21.60
CA ALA A 168 2.01 3.60 22.15
C ALA A 168 0.50 3.56 22.45
N LEU A 169 -0.27 2.98 21.54
CA LEU A 169 -1.73 2.87 21.65
C LEU A 169 -2.17 2.10 22.88
N LYS A 170 -1.38 1.10 23.33
CA LYS A 170 -1.65 0.41 24.61
C LYS A 170 -1.54 1.34 25.81
N GLU A 171 -0.62 2.31 25.80
CA GLU A 171 -0.47 3.26 26.91
C GLU A 171 -1.61 4.29 26.97
N VAL A 172 -2.33 4.50 25.86
CA VAL A 172 -3.52 5.37 25.80
C VAL A 172 -4.84 4.59 25.86
N GLY A 173 -4.81 3.33 26.32
CA GLY A 173 -6.01 2.56 26.67
C GLY A 173 -6.47 1.50 25.66
N PHE A 174 -5.71 1.24 24.58
CA PHE A 174 -5.99 0.07 23.74
C PHE A 174 -5.63 -1.25 24.44
N SER A 175 -6.33 -2.32 24.08
CA SER A 175 -6.10 -3.63 24.69
C SER A 175 -4.73 -4.21 24.36
N TYR A 176 -4.18 -5.04 25.26
CA TYR A 176 -2.96 -5.79 25.00
C TYR A 176 -3.06 -6.67 23.74
N ARG A 177 -4.24 -7.23 23.47
CA ARG A 177 -4.49 -8.03 22.25
C ARG A 177 -4.31 -7.21 20.98
N PHE A 178 -4.77 -5.95 20.98
CA PHE A 178 -4.58 -5.05 19.85
C PHE A 178 -3.10 -4.73 19.62
N LYS A 179 -2.34 -4.49 20.70
CA LYS A 179 -0.88 -4.32 20.62
C LYS A 179 -0.20 -5.54 20.00
N LEU A 180 -0.52 -6.74 20.49
CA LEU A 180 0.06 -7.99 19.97
C LEU A 180 -0.31 -8.20 18.49
N PHE A 181 -1.55 -7.92 18.11
CA PHE A 181 -1.97 -7.99 16.72
C PHE A 181 -1.16 -7.04 15.83
N GLY A 182 -0.96 -5.79 16.27
CA GLY A 182 -0.09 -4.85 15.56
C GLY A 182 1.36 -5.31 15.43
N TYR A 183 1.93 -5.96 16.46
CA TYR A 183 3.27 -6.53 16.37
C TYR A 183 3.34 -7.67 15.34
N ILE A 184 2.33 -8.52 15.27
CA ILE A 184 2.25 -9.58 14.26
C ILE A 184 2.16 -8.95 12.87
N VAL A 185 1.27 -8.00 12.65
CA VAL A 185 1.08 -7.34 11.34
C VAL A 185 2.37 -6.62 10.89
N GLY A 186 2.94 -5.77 11.74
CA GLY A 186 4.15 -5.03 11.40
C GLY A 186 5.38 -5.94 11.27
N GLY A 187 5.46 -7.00 12.06
CA GLY A 187 6.50 -8.03 11.95
C GLY A 187 6.40 -8.79 10.63
N LEU A 188 5.19 -9.22 10.24
CA LEU A 188 4.93 -9.89 8.97
C LEU A 188 5.24 -8.98 7.78
N LEU A 189 4.86 -7.70 7.83
CA LEU A 189 5.26 -6.72 6.81
C LEU A 189 6.78 -6.70 6.66
N ASN A 190 7.52 -6.47 7.74
CA ASN A 190 8.98 -6.38 7.65
C ASN A 190 9.61 -7.69 7.16
N VAL A 191 9.23 -8.84 7.72
CA VAL A 191 9.81 -10.14 7.33
C VAL A 191 9.42 -10.50 5.89
N GLY A 192 8.14 -10.36 5.53
CA GLY A 192 7.63 -10.69 4.19
C GLY A 192 8.28 -9.84 3.11
N TYR A 193 8.40 -8.53 3.32
CA TYR A 193 9.03 -7.63 2.36
C TYR A 193 10.56 -7.73 2.34
N PHE A 194 11.20 -8.18 3.42
CA PHE A 194 12.62 -8.55 3.40
C PHE A 194 12.88 -9.80 2.55
N ILE A 195 12.01 -10.81 2.66
CA ILE A 195 12.09 -12.00 1.79
C ILE A 195 11.81 -11.61 0.33
N ALA A 196 10.80 -10.76 0.08
CA ALA A 196 10.51 -10.26 -1.26
C ALA A 196 11.70 -9.50 -1.87
N TRP A 197 12.42 -8.69 -1.07
CA TRP A 197 13.65 -8.02 -1.50
C TRP A 197 14.74 -9.02 -1.90
N PHE A 198 14.95 -10.07 -1.11
CA PHE A 198 15.94 -11.10 -1.40
C PHE A 198 15.68 -11.81 -2.74
N PHE A 199 14.41 -12.11 -3.06
CA PHE A 199 14.04 -12.68 -4.36
C PHE A 199 14.12 -11.67 -5.50
N LEU A 200 13.75 -10.41 -5.27
CA LEU A 200 13.88 -9.34 -6.26
C LEU A 200 15.33 -9.18 -6.71
N MET A 201 16.30 -9.25 -5.79
CA MET A 201 17.74 -9.19 -6.11
C MET A 201 18.25 -10.39 -6.93
N GLN A 202 17.47 -11.47 -7.02
CA GLN A 202 17.73 -12.62 -7.89
C GLN A 202 16.93 -12.57 -9.19
N GLY A 203 16.23 -11.46 -9.46
CA GLY A 203 15.37 -11.31 -10.64
C GLY A 203 14.08 -12.14 -10.57
N SER A 204 13.61 -12.47 -9.37
CA SER A 204 12.46 -13.36 -9.14
C SER A 204 11.37 -12.68 -8.31
N GLN A 205 10.11 -12.81 -8.71
CA GLN A 205 8.94 -12.29 -8.00
C GLN A 205 7.99 -13.43 -7.59
N VAL A 206 8.29 -14.12 -6.49
CA VAL A 206 7.54 -15.33 -6.06
C VAL A 206 6.63 -15.09 -4.85
N MET A 207 6.68 -13.88 -4.26
CA MET A 207 6.04 -13.61 -2.96
C MET A 207 4.74 -12.79 -3.04
N HIS A 208 4.14 -12.64 -4.23
CA HIS A 208 2.97 -11.78 -4.44
C HIS A 208 1.78 -12.19 -3.55
N ASP A 209 1.36 -13.45 -3.58
CA ASP A 209 0.22 -13.94 -2.79
C ASP A 209 0.44 -13.75 -1.27
N VAL A 210 1.68 -13.96 -0.81
CA VAL A 210 2.03 -13.81 0.60
C VAL A 210 1.96 -12.34 1.02
N THR A 211 2.49 -11.42 0.20
CA THR A 211 2.48 -9.99 0.52
C THR A 211 1.06 -9.41 0.44
N GLU A 212 0.17 -9.94 -0.41
CA GLU A 212 -1.25 -9.59 -0.44
C GLU A 212 -1.97 -9.98 0.85
N VAL A 213 -1.78 -11.21 1.34
CA VAL A 213 -2.38 -11.68 2.61
C VAL A 213 -1.94 -10.79 3.78
N ILE A 214 -0.66 -10.42 3.81
CA ILE A 214 -0.14 -9.49 4.83
C ILE A 214 -0.80 -8.10 4.69
N GLY A 215 -1.03 -7.64 3.45
CA GLY A 215 -1.78 -6.41 3.15
C GLY A 215 -3.21 -6.43 3.69
N ILE A 216 -3.91 -7.58 3.58
CA ILE A 216 -5.25 -7.74 4.15
C ILE A 216 -5.21 -7.64 5.68
N LEU A 217 -4.21 -8.26 6.33
CA LEU A 217 -4.05 -8.14 7.79
C LEU A 217 -3.80 -6.69 8.22
N PHE A 218 -3.04 -5.93 7.43
CA PHE A 218 -2.87 -4.49 7.63
C PHE A 218 -4.21 -3.74 7.53
N PHE A 219 -5.04 -4.02 6.54
CA PHE A 219 -6.38 -3.41 6.43
C PHE A 219 -7.28 -3.75 7.62
N VAL A 220 -7.22 -4.98 8.14
CA VAL A 220 -7.96 -5.37 9.35
C VAL A 220 -7.47 -4.56 10.56
N TRP A 221 -6.15 -4.44 10.75
CA TRP A 221 -5.58 -3.63 11.83
C TRP A 221 -6.00 -2.16 11.74
N LEU A 222 -5.90 -1.58 10.54
CA LEU A 222 -6.27 -0.19 10.31
C LEU A 222 -7.78 0.03 10.50
N THR A 223 -8.62 -0.92 10.11
CA THR A 223 -10.08 -0.87 10.33
C THR A 223 -10.41 -0.83 11.82
N ILE A 224 -9.83 -1.73 12.62
CA ILE A 224 -10.07 -1.78 14.08
C ILE A 224 -9.64 -0.45 14.74
N LEU A 225 -8.48 0.07 14.35
CA LEU A 225 -7.98 1.36 14.83
C LEU A 225 -8.94 2.49 14.47
N SER A 226 -9.35 2.53 13.21
CA SER A 226 -10.19 3.59 12.64
C SER A 226 -11.59 3.62 13.27
N ILE A 227 -12.22 2.45 13.45
CA ILE A 227 -13.51 2.34 14.15
C ILE A 227 -13.38 2.84 15.59
N SER A 228 -12.29 2.51 16.29
CA SER A 228 -12.04 3.00 17.66
C SER A 228 -11.95 4.52 17.69
N PHE A 229 -11.25 5.13 16.73
CA PHE A 229 -11.14 6.59 16.60
C PHE A 229 -12.47 7.28 16.24
N VAL A 230 -13.32 6.66 15.42
CA VAL A 230 -14.66 7.18 15.10
C VAL A 230 -15.59 7.10 16.30
N LYS A 231 -15.63 5.95 16.98
CA LYS A 231 -16.49 5.73 18.16
C LYS A 231 -16.07 6.60 19.34
N GLY A 232 -14.81 7.02 19.41
CA GLY A 232 -14.26 7.72 20.57
C GLY A 232 -14.06 6.84 21.80
N ASN A 233 -14.31 5.53 21.66
CA ASN A 233 -14.07 4.56 22.72
C ASN A 233 -12.55 4.41 22.88
N SER A 234 -12.05 4.88 24.03
CA SER A 234 -10.65 4.97 24.49
C SER A 234 -9.99 6.36 24.48
N LEU A 235 -10.72 7.45 24.21
CA LEU A 235 -10.13 8.79 24.11
C LEU A 235 -10.57 9.75 25.22
N ILE A 236 -10.35 9.36 26.48
CA ILE A 236 -10.05 10.33 27.54
C ILE A 236 -8.92 9.70 28.36
N PRO A 237 -7.67 10.16 28.21
CA PRO A 237 -6.73 10.01 29.31
C PRO A 237 -7.37 10.75 30.48
N LYS A 238 -7.63 10.07 31.60
CA LYS A 238 -7.68 10.79 32.88
C LYS A 238 -6.37 11.58 32.91
N ARG A 239 -6.43 12.91 32.84
CA ARG A 239 -5.27 13.73 33.19
C ARG A 239 -4.81 13.19 34.53
N VAL A 240 -3.61 12.62 34.57
CA VAL A 240 -2.92 12.50 35.84
C VAL A 240 -2.59 13.94 36.17
N GLU A 241 -3.42 14.53 37.04
CA GLU A 241 -3.08 15.75 37.74
C GLU A 241 -1.81 15.43 38.53
N GLU A 242 -0.69 15.95 38.07
CA GLU A 242 0.47 16.27 38.92
C GLU A 242 0.45 17.77 39.18
#